data_AF-A0A5B8S0W2-F1
#
_entry.id   AF-A0A5B8S0W2-F1
#
_cell.length_a   1.000
_cell.length_b   1.000
_cell.length_c   1.000
_cell.angle_alpha   90.00
_cell.angle_beta   90.00
_cell.angle_gamma   90.00
#
_symmetry.space_group_name_H-M   'P 1'
#
loop_
_entity.id
_entity.type
_entity.pdbx_description
1 polymer ?
#
loop_
_entity_poly.entity_id
_entity_poly.type
_entity_poly.pdbx_seq_one_letter_code
_entity_poly.pdbx_strand_id
1 'polypeptide(L)'
;MVAFLRELAATQSVAAAAKAVGMSRTAAYNLRNRLQGQPFALGWEVALECGMHALAQAVMDRALNGEEIQHFYHGELVGTTRRHDNRLAQWVLENPWRVGRHQVAREYAGGDFDALLERIEAASLGWEEGEAVPGPGWPFADEEDAQRGEAHFLGASWYAANAAPPAQRRGRPGR
;
A
#
# COMPACT_ATOMS: atom_id res chain seq x y z
N MET A 1 -31.09 -6.18 6.28
CA MET A 1 -29.75 -6.80 6.48
C MET A 1 -28.66 -6.25 5.58
N VAL A 2 -28.85 -6.12 4.26
CA VAL A 2 -27.78 -5.65 3.36
C VAL A 2 -27.27 -4.24 3.72
N ALA A 3 -28.18 -3.30 4.03
CA ALA A 3 -27.80 -1.95 4.47
C ALA A 3 -26.91 -1.96 5.74
N PHE A 4 -27.23 -2.82 6.71
CA PHE A 4 -26.42 -3.01 7.91
C PHE A 4 -25.01 -3.49 7.55
N LEU A 5 -24.88 -4.49 6.67
CA LEU A 5 -23.58 -5.04 6.29
C LEU A 5 -22.74 -4.05 5.48
N ARG A 6 -23.37 -3.24 4.62
CA ARG A 6 -22.69 -2.15 3.89
C ARG A 6 -22.14 -1.09 4.84
N GLU A 7 -22.96 -0.65 5.79
CA GLU A 7 -22.54 0.30 6.82
C GLU A 7 -21.45 -0.26 7.73
N LEU A 8 -21.54 -1.54 8.09
CA LEU A 8 -20.50 -2.22 8.86
C LEU A 8 -19.18 -2.26 8.08
N ALA A 9 -19.21 -2.58 6.79
CA ALA A 9 -18.02 -2.60 5.95
C ALA A 9 -17.37 -1.22 5.85
N ALA A 10 -18.18 -0.17 5.67
CA ALA A 10 -17.70 1.19 5.54
C ALA A 10 -17.14 1.78 6.83
N THR A 11 -17.74 1.46 7.99
CA THR A 11 -17.44 2.16 9.25
C THR A 11 -16.70 1.32 10.28
N GLN A 12 -16.71 -0.01 10.14
CA GLN A 12 -16.21 -0.97 11.13
C GLN A 12 -16.86 -0.79 12.53
N SER A 13 -18.00 -0.11 12.59
CA SER A 13 -18.70 0.19 13.83
C SER A 13 -20.07 -0.45 13.83
N VAL A 14 -20.21 -1.52 14.62
CA VAL A 14 -21.49 -2.20 14.83
C VAL A 14 -22.55 -1.25 15.38
N ALA A 15 -22.14 -0.27 16.20
CA ALA A 15 -23.04 0.73 16.75
C ALA A 15 -23.58 1.67 15.66
N ALA A 16 -22.71 2.15 14.76
CA ALA A 16 -23.10 3.00 13.63
C ALA A 16 -24.00 2.23 12.65
N ALA A 17 -23.59 1.01 12.27
CA ALA A 17 -24.36 0.16 11.38
C ALA A 17 -25.73 -0.21 11.94
N ALA A 18 -25.83 -0.52 13.24
CA ALA A 18 -27.10 -0.81 13.90
C ALA A 18 -28.02 0.42 13.89
N LYS A 19 -27.48 1.59 14.25
CA LYS A 19 -28.22 2.86 14.22
C LYS A 19 -28.76 3.17 12.81
N ALA A 20 -27.96 2.95 11.77
CA ALA A 20 -28.34 3.20 10.38
C ALA A 20 -29.54 2.36 9.91
N VAL A 21 -29.79 1.20 10.52
CA VAL A 21 -30.95 0.33 10.22
C VAL A 21 -32.02 0.33 11.32
N GLY A 22 -31.96 1.27 12.26
CA GLY A 22 -32.94 1.39 13.35
C GLY A 22 -32.87 0.27 14.39
N MET A 23 -31.71 -0.38 14.53
CA MET A 23 -31.47 -1.42 15.55
C MET A 23 -30.61 -0.89 16.70
N SER A 24 -30.79 -1.47 17.88
CA SER A 24 -29.79 -1.32 18.95
C SER A 24 -28.59 -2.23 18.67
N ARG A 25 -27.42 -1.87 19.21
CA ARG A 25 -26.20 -2.69 19.12
C ARG A 25 -26.43 -4.11 19.66
N THR A 26 -27.12 -4.23 20.79
CA THR A 26 -27.46 -5.52 21.41
C THR A 26 -28.36 -6.37 20.51
N ALA A 27 -29.38 -5.76 19.88
CA ALA A 27 -30.25 -6.47 18.94
C ALA A 27 -29.47 -7.00 17.72
N ALA A 28 -28.49 -6.24 17.21
CA ALA A 28 -27.64 -6.68 16.11
C ALA A 28 -26.80 -7.93 16.47
N TYR A 29 -26.19 -7.96 17.67
CA TYR A 29 -25.45 -9.15 18.13
C TYR A 29 -26.36 -10.36 18.36
N ASN A 30 -27.54 -10.15 18.96
CA ASN A 30 -28.51 -11.24 19.15
C ASN A 30 -28.96 -11.82 17.79
N LEU A 31 -29.14 -10.97 16.78
CA LEU A 31 -29.45 -11.41 15.42
C LEU A 31 -28.30 -12.22 14.81
N ARG A 32 -27.04 -11.78 14.95
CA ARG A 32 -25.86 -12.53 14.50
C ARG A 32 -25.80 -13.91 15.17
N ASN A 33 -26.01 -13.98 16.49
CA ASN A 33 -25.97 -15.23 17.24
C ASN A 33 -27.08 -16.21 16.82
N ARG A 34 -28.29 -15.72 16.53
CA ARG A 34 -29.38 -16.55 16.03
C ARG A 34 -29.12 -17.08 14.62
N LEU A 35 -28.38 -16.34 13.80
CA LEU A 35 -28.10 -16.64 12.40
C LEU A 35 -26.69 -17.23 12.19
N GLN A 36 -26.09 -17.80 13.23
CA GLN A 36 -24.80 -18.48 13.10
C GLN A 36 -24.86 -19.57 12.02
N GLY A 37 -23.81 -19.66 11.21
CA GLY A 37 -23.74 -20.58 10.05
C GLY A 37 -24.57 -20.15 8.84
N GLN A 38 -25.32 -19.04 8.90
CA GLN A 38 -26.10 -18.53 7.77
C GLN A 38 -25.35 -17.41 7.00
N PRO A 39 -25.78 -17.08 5.76
CA PRO A 39 -25.14 -16.06 4.93
C PRO A 39 -25.01 -14.68 5.59
N PHE A 40 -25.93 -14.32 6.50
CA PHE A 40 -25.83 -13.07 7.24
C PHE A 40 -24.63 -13.03 8.19
N ALA A 41 -24.36 -14.13 8.91
CA ALA A 41 -23.20 -14.22 9.81
C ALA A 41 -21.90 -14.20 9.00
N LEU A 42 -21.85 -14.91 7.86
CA LEU A 42 -20.71 -14.85 6.95
C LEU A 42 -20.50 -13.43 6.39
N GLY A 43 -21.58 -12.80 5.90
CA GLY A 43 -21.53 -11.44 5.38
C GLY A 43 -21.08 -10.41 6.42
N TRP A 44 -21.33 -10.67 7.71
CA TRP A 44 -20.81 -9.87 8.81
C TRP A 44 -19.29 -9.97 8.92
N GLU A 45 -18.74 -11.17 8.90
CA GLU A 45 -17.27 -11.37 8.93
C GLU A 45 -16.61 -10.76 7.70
N VAL A 46 -17.19 -10.96 6.52
CA VAL A 46 -16.70 -10.35 5.27
C VAL A 46 -16.73 -8.81 5.36
N ALA A 47 -17.81 -8.23 5.90
CA ALA A 47 -17.89 -6.79 6.09
C ALA A 47 -16.79 -6.27 7.04
N LEU A 48 -16.47 -7.00 8.10
CA LEU A 48 -15.36 -6.64 8.99
C LEU A 48 -14.01 -6.72 8.26
N GLU A 49 -13.80 -7.77 7.47
CA GLU A 49 -12.58 -7.94 6.67
C GLU A 49 -12.38 -6.79 5.66
N CYS A 50 -13.46 -6.31 5.03
CA CYS A 50 -13.38 -5.18 4.09
C CYS A 50 -12.78 -3.90 4.70
N GLY A 51 -12.99 -3.63 5.99
CA GLY A 51 -12.44 -2.44 6.64
C GLY A 51 -11.03 -2.61 7.18
N MET A 52 -10.46 -3.82 7.12
CA MET A 52 -9.09 -4.07 7.57
C MET A 52 -8.06 -3.26 6.76
N HIS A 53 -8.33 -2.99 5.48
CA HIS A 53 -7.44 -2.18 4.65
C HIS A 53 -7.37 -0.72 5.13
N ALA A 54 -8.50 -0.11 5.49
CA ALA A 54 -8.52 1.26 6.01
C ALA A 54 -7.82 1.35 7.37
N LEU A 55 -8.03 0.36 8.24
CA LEU A 55 -7.33 0.28 9.52
C LEU A 55 -5.82 0.11 9.33
N ALA A 56 -5.41 -0.75 8.41
CA ALA A 56 -4.01 -0.95 8.04
C ALA A 56 -3.33 0.35 7.61
N GLN A 57 -3.97 1.14 6.74
CA GLN A 57 -3.46 2.44 6.31
C GLN A 57 -3.31 3.40 7.50
N ALA A 58 -4.32 3.51 8.36
CA ALA A 58 -4.26 4.35 9.54
C ALA A 58 -3.16 3.92 10.54
N VAL A 59 -2.98 2.61 10.72
CA VAL A 59 -1.91 2.06 11.57
C VAL A 59 -0.53 2.37 10.99
N MET A 60 -0.34 2.24 9.67
CA MET A 60 0.91 2.60 9.01
C MET A 60 1.22 4.08 9.13
N ASP A 61 0.24 4.95 8.86
CA ASP A 61 0.36 6.39 9.02
C ASP A 61 0.77 6.76 10.45
N ARG A 62 0.08 6.22 11.45
CA ARG A 62 0.40 6.45 12.86
C ARG A 62 1.78 5.92 13.27
N ALA A 63 2.20 4.78 12.72
CA ALA A 63 3.52 4.24 12.98
C ALA A 63 4.65 5.12 12.40
N LEU A 64 4.45 5.65 11.19
CA LEU A 64 5.41 6.50 10.49
C LEU A 64 5.45 7.93 11.07
N ASN A 65 4.29 8.55 11.23
CA ASN A 65 4.14 9.96 11.54
C ASN A 65 3.94 10.24 13.04
N GLY A 66 3.70 9.20 13.84
CA GLY A 66 3.40 9.35 15.26
C GLY A 66 2.06 10.04 15.53
N GLU A 67 1.75 10.27 16.79
CA GLU A 67 0.56 11.01 17.21
C GLU A 67 0.91 12.32 17.88
N GLU A 68 0.08 13.34 17.63
CA GLU A 68 0.22 14.62 18.29
C GLU A 68 -0.52 14.62 19.63
N ILE A 69 0.24 14.82 20.70
CA ILE A 69 -0.27 14.96 22.06
C ILE A 69 -0.29 16.43 22.42
N GLN A 70 -1.48 16.95 22.68
CA GLN A 70 -1.68 18.31 23.17
C GLN A 70 -1.45 18.35 24.68
N HIS A 71 -0.59 19.28 25.12
CA HIS A 71 -0.31 19.51 26.53
C HIS A 71 -1.06 20.74 27.01
N PHE A 72 -1.98 20.54 27.95
CA PHE A 72 -2.76 21.61 28.57
C PHE A 72 -2.24 21.91 29.97
N TYR A 73 -2.17 23.19 30.31
CA TYR A 73 -1.90 23.66 31.66
C TYR A 73 -2.89 24.79 31.98
N HIS A 74 -3.58 24.67 33.11
CA HIS A 74 -4.66 25.59 33.50
C HIS A 74 -5.73 25.85 32.42
N GLY A 75 -6.03 24.86 31.57
CA GLY A 75 -7.04 24.98 30.51
C GLY A 75 -6.55 25.65 29.23
N GLU A 76 -5.30 26.13 29.21
CA GLU A 76 -4.67 26.68 28.01
C GLU A 76 -3.76 25.63 27.36
N LEU A 77 -3.75 25.61 26.02
CA LEU A 77 -2.85 24.76 25.25
C LEU A 77 -1.43 25.34 25.35
N VAL A 78 -0.54 24.64 26.05
CA VAL A 78 0.84 25.08 26.30
C VAL A 78 1.82 24.53 25.27
N GLY A 79 1.46 23.46 24.57
CA GLY A 79 2.26 22.96 23.46
C GLY A 79 1.78 21.63 22.91
N THR A 80 2.46 21.15 21.88
CA THR A 80 2.21 19.85 21.28
C THR A 80 3.50 19.04 21.21
N THR A 81 3.42 17.76 21.56
CA THR A 81 4.52 16.81 21.44
C THR A 81 4.09 15.70 20.49
N ARG A 82 5.00 15.26 19.62
CA ARG A 82 4.76 14.09 18.77
C ARG A 82 5.28 12.83 19.44
N ARG A 83 4.40 11.85 19.66
CA ARG A 83 4.73 10.55 20.25
C ARG A 83 4.75 9.49 19.17
N HIS A 84 5.91 8.87 18.97
CA HIS A 84 6.06 7.67 18.14
C HIS A 84 5.89 6.42 19.00
N ASP A 85 5.12 5.46 18.49
CA ASP A 85 4.90 4.18 19.14
C ASP A 85 5.77 3.10 18.48
N ASN A 86 6.95 2.86 19.05
CA ASN A 86 7.89 1.88 18.51
C ASN A 86 7.33 0.44 18.54
N ARG A 87 6.39 0.13 19.44
CA ARG A 87 5.73 -1.19 19.46
C ARG A 87 4.76 -1.33 18.29
N LEU A 88 4.08 -0.25 17.93
CA LEU A 88 3.24 -0.21 16.73
C LEU A 88 4.09 -0.37 15.47
N ALA A 89 5.22 0.34 15.37
CA ALA A 89 6.15 0.20 14.26
C ALA A 89 6.69 -1.24 14.14
N GLN A 90 7.11 -1.83 15.26
CA GLN A 90 7.55 -3.23 15.30
C GLN A 90 6.44 -4.19 14.85
N TRP A 91 5.21 -4.01 15.35
CA TRP A 91 4.08 -4.85 14.96
C TRP A 91 3.78 -4.78 13.45
N VAL A 92 3.88 -3.59 12.84
CA VAL A 92 3.72 -3.42 11.38
C VAL A 92 4.78 -4.20 10.61
N LEU A 93 6.03 -4.18 11.06
CA LEU A 93 7.13 -4.93 10.43
C LEU A 93 6.97 -6.45 10.57
N GLU A 94 6.43 -6.92 11.69
CA GLU A 94 6.14 -8.33 11.96
C GLU A 94 4.89 -8.84 11.22
N ASN A 95 3.98 -7.96 10.81
CA ASN A 95 2.69 -8.31 10.18
C ASN A 95 2.45 -7.63 8.82
N PRO A 96 3.39 -7.72 7.85
CA PRO A 96 3.32 -6.99 6.58
C PRO A 96 2.09 -7.33 5.75
N TRP A 97 1.64 -8.59 5.74
CA TRP A 97 0.45 -9.01 4.99
C TRP A 97 -0.85 -8.43 5.55
N ARG A 98 -0.92 -8.16 6.86
CA ARG A 98 -2.10 -7.55 7.49
C ARG A 98 -2.21 -6.07 7.18
N VAL A 99 -1.11 -5.42 6.82
CA VAL A 99 -1.09 -4.01 6.42
C VAL A 99 -1.17 -3.80 4.91
N GLY A 100 -1.44 -4.86 4.14
CA GLY A 100 -1.56 -4.78 2.69
C GLY A 100 -0.23 -4.74 1.94
N ARG A 101 0.90 -5.03 2.59
CA ARG A 101 2.17 -5.26 1.87
C ARG A 101 2.13 -6.66 1.28
N HIS A 102 1.92 -6.73 -0.03
CA HIS A 102 1.90 -7.98 -0.79
C HIS A 102 3.28 -8.66 -0.70
N GLN A 103 3.30 -10.00 -0.60
CA GLN A 103 4.54 -10.77 -0.50
C GLN A 103 5.48 -10.49 -1.69
N VAL A 104 4.90 -10.51 -2.89
CA VAL A 104 5.59 -10.17 -4.16
C VAL A 104 6.21 -8.77 -4.05
N ALA A 105 5.51 -7.75 -3.54
CA ALA A 105 6.07 -6.39 -3.34
C ALA A 105 7.29 -6.33 -2.39
N ARG A 106 7.43 -7.26 -1.45
CA ARG A 106 8.59 -7.33 -0.54
C ARG A 106 9.83 -7.88 -1.24
N GLU A 107 9.63 -8.77 -2.22
CA GLU A 107 10.72 -9.34 -3.01
C GLU A 107 11.37 -8.25 -3.89
N TYR A 108 10.63 -7.22 -4.29
CA TYR A 108 11.17 -6.05 -5.01
C TYR A 108 11.83 -4.98 -4.15
N ALA A 109 11.84 -5.08 -2.82
CA ALA A 109 12.28 -3.97 -1.97
C ALA A 109 13.80 -3.66 -2.03
N GLY A 110 14.52 -4.15 -3.05
CA GLY A 110 15.95 -3.99 -3.32
C GLY A 110 16.24 -3.68 -4.80
N GLY A 111 17.39 -4.11 -5.34
CA GLY A 111 17.83 -3.80 -6.72
C GLY A 111 16.86 -4.22 -7.83
N ASP A 112 15.96 -5.15 -7.54
CA ASP A 112 14.89 -5.59 -8.43
C ASP A 112 13.80 -4.52 -8.61
N PHE A 113 13.78 -3.46 -7.80
CA PHE A 113 12.85 -2.34 -7.95
C PHE A 113 13.14 -1.54 -9.22
N ASP A 114 14.41 -1.22 -9.47
CA ASP A 114 14.80 -0.41 -10.64
C ASP A 114 14.49 -1.19 -11.93
N ALA A 115 14.82 -2.48 -11.98
CA ALA A 115 14.45 -3.36 -13.08
C ALA A 115 12.93 -3.47 -13.30
N LEU A 116 12.13 -3.51 -12.23
CA LEU A 116 10.67 -3.48 -12.33
C LEU A 116 10.18 -2.17 -12.93
N LEU A 117 10.74 -1.03 -12.49
CA LEU A 117 10.40 0.28 -13.04
C LEU A 117 10.73 0.34 -14.53
N GLU A 118 11.91 -0.14 -14.94
CA GLU A 118 12.31 -0.23 -16.34
C GLU A 118 11.35 -1.08 -17.16
N ARG A 119 10.92 -2.24 -16.65
CA ARG A 119 9.94 -3.10 -17.32
C ARG A 119 8.57 -2.41 -17.45
N ILE A 120 8.14 -1.65 -16.44
CA ILE A 120 6.89 -0.88 -16.48
C ILE A 120 6.98 0.24 -17.53
N GLU A 121 8.14 0.87 -17.70
CA GLU A 121 8.36 1.92 -18.70
C GLU A 121 8.50 1.37 -20.13
N ALA A 122 9.19 0.25 -20.29
CA ALA A 122 9.59 -0.26 -21.61
C ALA A 122 8.59 -1.22 -22.25
N ALA A 123 7.73 -1.90 -21.48
CA ALA A 123 6.84 -2.93 -22.00
C ALA A 123 5.41 -2.81 -21.44
N SER A 124 4.53 -3.71 -21.86
CA SER A 124 3.09 -3.59 -21.59
C SER A 124 2.75 -3.77 -20.10
N LEU A 125 1.67 -3.15 -19.60
CA LEU A 125 1.26 -3.29 -18.20
C LEU A 125 0.89 -4.73 -17.80
N GLY A 126 0.66 -5.61 -18.77
CA GLY A 126 0.48 -7.04 -18.56
C GLY A 126 1.81 -7.79 -18.61
N TRP A 127 1.90 -8.87 -17.85
CA TRP A 127 2.97 -9.86 -18.02
C TRP A 127 2.80 -10.57 -19.36
N GLU A 128 3.89 -10.74 -20.10
CA GLU A 128 3.87 -11.53 -21.33
C GLU A 128 3.90 -13.04 -20.99
N GLU A 129 3.32 -13.86 -21.85
CA GLU A 129 3.24 -15.30 -21.61
C GLU A 129 4.65 -15.92 -21.66
N GLY A 130 5.08 -16.49 -20.53
CA GLY A 130 6.45 -17.02 -20.36
C GLY A 130 7.48 -16.01 -19.83
N GLU A 131 7.06 -14.78 -19.55
CA GLU A 131 7.90 -13.79 -18.86
C GLU A 131 8.19 -14.26 -17.42
N ALA A 132 9.47 -14.22 -17.04
CA ALA A 132 9.86 -14.56 -15.67
C ALA A 132 9.24 -13.55 -14.71
N VAL A 133 8.45 -14.04 -13.76
CA VAL A 133 7.88 -13.21 -12.71
C VAL A 133 9.01 -12.87 -11.73
N PRO A 134 9.08 -11.63 -11.24
CA PRO A 134 10.16 -11.23 -10.35
C PRO A 134 10.22 -12.04 -9.05
N GLY A 135 11.45 -12.34 -8.62
CA GLY A 135 11.81 -13.20 -7.50
C GLY A 135 13.33 -13.42 -7.43
N PRO A 136 13.84 -14.34 -6.59
CA PRO A 136 15.28 -14.56 -6.46
C PRO A 136 15.95 -14.94 -7.81
N GLY A 137 16.83 -14.07 -8.33
CA GLY A 137 17.50 -14.25 -9.63
C GLY A 137 16.84 -13.54 -10.82
N TRP A 138 15.92 -12.60 -10.57
CA TRP A 138 15.32 -11.72 -11.57
C TRP A 138 15.91 -10.29 -11.48
N PRO A 139 15.95 -9.49 -12.56
CA PRO A 139 15.58 -9.80 -13.95
C PRO A 139 16.64 -10.63 -14.69
N PHE A 140 17.83 -10.79 -14.09
CA PHE A 140 18.98 -11.40 -14.76
C PHE A 140 19.41 -12.66 -14.00
N ALA A 141 19.28 -13.80 -14.67
CA ALA A 141 19.75 -15.08 -14.15
C ALA A 141 21.29 -15.17 -14.18
N ASP A 142 21.95 -14.38 -15.04
CA ASP A 142 23.39 -14.29 -15.20
C ASP A 142 23.92 -12.87 -15.53
N GLU A 143 25.24 -12.73 -15.53
CA GLU A 143 25.96 -11.45 -15.64
C GLU A 143 25.93 -10.86 -17.07
N GLU A 144 25.66 -11.71 -18.08
CA GLU A 144 25.46 -11.27 -19.47
C GLU A 144 24.06 -10.69 -19.69
N ASP A 145 23.05 -11.29 -19.07
CA ASP A 145 21.68 -10.76 -19.03
C ASP A 145 21.66 -9.36 -18.38
N ALA A 146 22.44 -9.14 -17.31
CA ALA A 146 22.55 -7.84 -16.65
C ALA A 146 23.13 -6.75 -17.56
N GLN A 147 24.18 -7.07 -18.31
CA GLN A 147 24.78 -6.13 -19.27
C GLN A 147 23.84 -5.79 -20.42
N ARG A 148 23.02 -6.76 -20.86
CA ARG A 148 21.99 -6.54 -21.90
C ARG A 148 20.89 -5.59 -21.39
N GLY A 149 20.42 -5.78 -20.17
CA GLY A 149 19.43 -4.90 -19.55
C GLY A 149 19.94 -3.47 -19.34
N GLU A 150 21.14 -3.32 -18.81
CA GLU A 150 21.78 -2.00 -18.61
C GLU A 150 21.95 -1.24 -19.94
N ALA A 151 22.41 -1.93 -21.00
CA ALA A 151 22.53 -1.33 -22.34
C ALA A 151 21.17 -0.93 -22.93
N HIS A 152 20.12 -1.71 -22.67
CA HIS A 152 18.75 -1.38 -23.08
C HIS A 152 18.20 -0.16 -22.33
N PHE A 153 18.38 -0.09 -21.00
CA PHE A 153 17.98 1.07 -20.20
C PHE A 153 18.67 2.34 -20.70
N LEU A 154 19.99 2.31 -20.88
CA LEU A 154 20.74 3.47 -21.38
C LEU A 154 20.37 3.86 -22.82
N GLY A 155 19.84 2.94 -23.61
CA GLY A 155 19.40 3.19 -24.99
C GLY A 155 17.96 3.70 -25.13
N ALA A 156 17.05 3.25 -24.25
CA ALA A 156 15.61 3.49 -24.34
C ALA A 156 15.07 4.49 -23.30
N SER A 157 15.84 4.76 -22.24
CA SER A 157 15.43 5.64 -21.15
C SER A 157 15.42 7.11 -21.56
N TRP A 158 14.35 7.80 -21.19
CA TRP A 158 14.24 9.25 -21.29
C TRP A 158 15.34 9.99 -20.49
N TYR A 159 15.91 9.35 -19.46
CA TYR A 159 16.99 9.86 -18.62
C TYR A 159 18.32 9.90 -19.38
N ALA A 160 18.64 8.85 -20.15
CA ALA A 160 19.88 8.77 -20.94
C ALA A 160 19.88 9.75 -22.12
N ALA A 161 18.72 9.99 -22.74
CA ALA A 161 18.54 10.99 -23.79
C ALA A 161 18.83 12.44 -23.30
N ASN A 162 18.61 12.71 -22.00
CA ASN A 162 18.84 14.03 -21.39
C ASN A 162 20.19 14.15 -20.64
N ALA A 163 20.86 13.04 -20.36
CA ALA A 163 22.15 13.01 -19.65
C ALA A 163 23.36 13.24 -20.57
N ALA A 164 23.19 13.24 -21.90
CA ALA A 164 24.26 13.55 -22.85
C ALA A 164 24.74 15.02 -22.67
N PRO A 165 26.04 15.28 -22.45
CA PRO A 165 26.52 16.65 -22.30
C PRO A 165 26.20 17.46 -23.56
N PRO A 166 25.81 18.74 -23.45
CA PRO A 166 25.38 19.52 -24.61
C PRO A 166 26.51 19.58 -25.63
N ALA A 167 26.29 18.94 -26.78
CA ALA A 167 27.21 18.96 -27.89
C ALA A 167 27.55 20.43 -28.25
N GLN A 168 28.83 20.78 -28.21
CA GLN A 168 29.32 22.10 -28.56
C GLN A 168 28.76 22.53 -29.90
N ARG A 169 27.87 23.53 -29.90
CA ARG A 169 27.37 24.18 -31.12
C ARG A 169 28.53 24.87 -31.84
N ARG A 170 29.25 24.16 -32.71
CA ARG A 170 30.18 24.78 -33.66
C ARG A 170 29.41 25.25 -34.90
N GLY A 171 29.13 26.56 -34.88
CA GLY A 171 29.26 27.48 -36.02
C GLY A 171 28.50 27.17 -37.32
N ARG A 172 27.40 27.88 -37.55
CA ARG A 172 26.78 28.09 -38.86
C ARG A 172 27.77 28.87 -39.77
N PRO A 173 27.90 28.54 -41.08
CA PRO A 173 28.74 29.29 -41.99
C PRO A 173 28.06 30.61 -42.37
N GLY A 174 28.82 31.69 -42.46
CA GLY A 174 28.30 32.99 -42.89
C GLY A 174 29.40 33.98 -43.28
N ARG A 175 29.80 33.94 -44.55
CA ARG A 175 29.68 35.06 -45.50
C ARG A 175 30.08 34.60 -46.89
#